data_AF-A0A8C0UEB9-F1
#
_entry.id   AF-A0A8C0UEB9-F1
#
_cell.length_a   1.000
_cell.length_b   1.000
_cell.length_c   1.000
_cell.angle_alpha   90.00
_cell.angle_beta   90.00
_cell.angle_gamma   90.00
#
_symmetry.space_group_name_H-M   'P 1'
#
loop_
_entity.id
_entity.type
_entity.pdbx_description
1 polymer ?
#
loop_
_entity_poly.entity_id
_entity_poly.type
_entity_poly.pdbx_seq_one_letter_code
_entity_poly.pdbx_strand_id
1 'polypeptide(L)'
;MDTAAQRYVGTHDFRNLCKMDVANGVLNFQRTILSARVTWVDRGGEARPRDPFQLCQFEVTGQAFLYHQVRCMMAVLFLIGQGMESPDVIDELLNVEKNPRKPQYSMAVEFPLVLYNCEFPDLQWLYDPEVQGFNVTHLQQLWASHAVKTHVLRDMLAGLDAAPIVTRKGPGSSLVPWGELQPPLHSQISGFVEGVQARSYKPLLARPRCEGLEARIEHFVRRGRIEPPQGPGLPGDWAGEPPEGKRGSTGAPEQLPKRICMDTE
;
A
#
# COMPACT_ATOMS: atom_id res chain seq x y z
N MET A 1 8.93 13.21 0.38
CA MET A 1 8.03 12.09 0.77
C MET A 1 7.69 12.12 2.25
N ASP A 2 8.66 12.17 3.17
CA ASP A 2 8.37 12.16 4.62
C ASP A 2 7.42 13.28 5.08
N THR A 3 7.64 14.53 4.63
CA THR A 3 6.73 15.66 4.88
C THR A 3 5.30 15.40 4.38
N ALA A 4 5.15 14.65 3.28
CA ALA A 4 3.83 14.30 2.76
C ALA A 4 3.16 13.21 3.62
N ALA A 5 3.93 12.21 4.07
CA ALA A 5 3.42 11.16 4.95
C ALA A 5 2.85 11.73 6.27
N GLN A 6 3.44 12.81 6.80
CA GLN A 6 2.90 13.50 7.98
C GLN A 6 1.46 13.99 7.82
N ARG A 7 1.01 14.28 6.60
CA ARG A 7 -0.35 14.76 6.34
C ARG A 7 -1.41 13.69 6.57
N TYR A 8 -1.03 12.42 6.63
CA TYR A 8 -1.95 11.35 7.00
C TYR A 8 -2.26 11.30 8.50
N VAL A 9 -1.43 11.92 9.35
CA VAL A 9 -1.57 11.88 10.81
C VAL A 9 -2.85 12.61 11.24
N GLY A 10 -3.53 12.06 12.24
CA GLY A 10 -4.80 12.56 12.74
C GLY A 10 -5.98 11.66 12.34
N THR A 11 -7.18 12.17 12.58
CA THR A 11 -8.44 11.48 12.33
C THR A 11 -9.10 12.05 11.09
N HIS A 12 -9.19 11.24 10.03
CA HIS A 12 -9.68 11.67 8.73
C HIS A 12 -10.56 10.62 8.08
N ASP A 13 -11.33 11.01 7.06
CA ASP A 13 -12.05 10.07 6.19
C ASP A 13 -11.12 9.59 5.06
N PHE A 14 -10.82 8.29 5.07
CA PHE A 14 -9.89 7.66 4.12
C PHE A 14 -10.59 6.98 2.94
N ARG A 15 -11.86 7.28 2.62
CA ARG A 15 -12.60 6.63 1.51
C ARG A 15 -11.90 6.77 0.15
N ASN A 16 -11.20 7.88 -0.07
CA ASN A 16 -10.43 8.13 -1.29
C ASN A 16 -9.06 7.43 -1.28
N LEU A 17 -8.66 6.86 -0.15
CA LEU A 17 -7.38 6.21 0.11
C LEU A 17 -7.57 4.75 0.55
N CYS A 18 -8.66 4.10 0.19
CA CYS A 18 -8.90 2.68 0.45
C CYS A 18 -9.70 2.04 -0.69
N LYS A 19 -9.90 0.71 -0.66
CA LYS A 19 -10.94 0.07 -1.47
C LYS A 19 -12.21 0.02 -0.63
N MET A 20 -13.24 0.77 -1.05
CA MET A 20 -14.51 0.77 -0.33
C MET A 20 -15.13 -0.62 -0.32
N ASP A 21 -15.36 -1.15 0.88
CA ASP A 21 -15.85 -2.50 1.12
C ASP A 21 -17.27 -2.51 1.70
N VAL A 22 -18.14 -1.75 1.03
CA VAL A 22 -19.56 -1.58 1.40
C VAL A 22 -20.30 -2.91 1.39
N ALA A 23 -19.88 -3.85 0.54
CA ALA A 23 -20.46 -5.19 0.44
C ALA A 23 -20.33 -6.02 1.73
N ASN A 24 -19.36 -5.67 2.59
CA ASN A 24 -19.11 -6.27 3.89
C ASN A 24 -19.59 -5.37 5.06
N GLY A 25 -20.45 -4.38 4.78
CA GLY A 25 -21.06 -3.53 5.80
C GLY A 25 -20.18 -2.37 6.28
N VAL A 26 -19.05 -2.09 5.62
CA VAL A 26 -18.19 -0.96 5.99
C VAL A 26 -18.81 0.35 5.48
N LEU A 27 -19.41 1.11 6.40
CA LEU A 27 -20.02 2.43 6.12
C LEU A 27 -19.19 3.60 6.70
N ASN A 28 -18.37 3.35 7.72
CA ASN A 28 -17.52 4.35 8.35
C ASN A 28 -16.07 4.25 7.84
N PHE A 29 -15.63 5.31 7.14
CA PHE A 29 -14.30 5.45 6.55
C PHE A 29 -13.36 6.34 7.36
N GLN A 30 -13.80 6.81 8.53
CA GLN A 30 -12.97 7.57 9.44
C GLN A 30 -11.95 6.66 10.13
N ARG A 31 -10.67 7.00 10.08
CA ARG A 31 -9.59 6.30 10.78
C ARG A 31 -8.65 7.29 11.42
N THR A 32 -7.98 6.85 12.49
CA THR A 32 -6.99 7.64 13.22
C THR A 32 -5.61 7.07 12.98
N ILE A 33 -4.75 7.86 12.35
CA ILE A 33 -3.33 7.58 12.17
C ILE A 33 -2.55 8.31 13.26
N LEU A 34 -1.79 7.56 14.04
CA LEU A 34 -0.99 8.05 15.17
C LEU A 34 0.38 8.54 14.71
N SER A 35 1.02 7.82 13.77
CA SER A 35 2.29 8.20 13.18
C SER A 35 2.36 7.74 11.72
N ALA A 36 3.08 8.48 10.90
CA ALA A 36 3.36 8.12 9.52
C ALA A 36 4.71 8.73 9.13
N ARG A 37 5.71 7.92 8.74
CA ARG A 37 7.08 8.38 8.49
C ARG A 37 7.66 7.68 7.26
N VAL A 38 8.44 8.40 6.46
CA VAL A 38 9.26 7.80 5.40
C VAL A 38 10.72 7.99 5.73
N THR A 39 11.45 6.89 5.89
CA THR A 39 12.87 6.92 6.28
C THR A 39 13.70 6.02 5.38
N TRP A 40 14.99 6.34 5.22
CA TRP A 40 15.93 5.45 4.56
C TRP A 40 16.20 4.22 5.44
N VAL A 41 16.25 3.04 4.82
CA VAL A 41 16.50 1.77 5.52
C VAL A 41 17.93 1.71 6.07
N ASP A 42 18.91 2.10 5.26
CA ASP A 42 20.32 2.14 5.66
C ASP A 42 20.69 3.53 6.21
N ARG A 43 20.77 3.65 7.54
CA ARG A 43 21.32 4.84 8.22
C ARG A 43 22.83 4.77 8.48
N GLY A 44 23.49 3.68 8.08
CA GLY A 44 24.90 3.44 8.34
C GLY A 44 25.82 3.94 7.23
N GLY A 45 26.40 5.14 7.41
CA GLY A 45 27.55 5.61 6.63
C GLY A 45 27.36 7.01 6.04
N GLU A 46 28.19 7.94 6.49
CA GLU A 46 28.28 9.31 5.99
C GLU A 46 28.36 9.40 4.46
N ALA A 47 27.68 10.40 3.90
CA ALA A 47 27.96 11.07 2.63
C ALA A 47 28.48 10.20 1.46
N ARG A 48 27.93 9.00 1.26
CA ARG A 48 28.08 8.30 -0.01
C ARG A 48 27.20 9.01 -1.06
N PRO A 49 27.63 9.12 -2.33
CA PRO A 49 26.73 9.47 -3.42
C PRO A 49 25.48 8.59 -3.32
N ARG A 50 24.28 9.18 -3.49
CA ARG A 50 23.01 8.45 -3.36
C ARG A 50 23.05 7.19 -4.22
N ASP A 51 23.09 6.03 -3.58
CA ASP A 51 23.00 4.73 -4.24
C ASP A 51 21.62 4.66 -4.93
N PRO A 52 21.54 4.46 -6.26
CA PRO A 52 20.26 4.37 -6.97
C PRO A 52 19.39 3.19 -6.51
N PHE A 53 19.96 2.23 -5.78
CA PHE A 53 19.24 1.09 -5.20
C PHE A 53 18.92 1.27 -3.71
N GLN A 54 19.10 2.47 -3.15
CA GLN A 54 18.77 2.73 -1.75
C GLN A 54 17.27 2.61 -1.51
N LEU A 55 16.88 1.84 -0.48
CA LEU A 55 15.49 1.62 -0.12
C LEU A 55 15.00 2.63 0.92
N CYS A 56 13.74 3.03 0.77
CA CYS A 56 12.97 3.75 1.78
C CYS A 56 11.94 2.82 2.40
N GLN A 57 11.67 3.00 3.69
CA GLN A 57 10.55 2.40 4.38
C GLN A 57 9.49 3.45 4.70
N PHE A 58 8.22 3.11 4.48
CA PHE A 58 7.06 3.86 4.96
C PHE A 58 6.48 3.13 6.18
N GLU A 59 6.66 3.73 7.35
CA GLU A 59 6.11 3.23 8.62
C GLU A 59 4.85 4.01 8.96
N VAL A 60 3.78 3.30 9.29
CA VAL A 60 2.50 3.91 9.69
C VAL A 60 1.90 3.16 10.86
N THR A 61 1.57 3.90 11.91
CA THR A 61 0.87 3.39 13.09
C THR A 61 -0.51 4.05 13.16
N GLY A 62 -1.55 3.26 13.40
CA GLY A 62 -2.92 3.75 13.50
C GLY A 62 -3.75 2.82 14.38
N GLN A 63 -4.92 3.29 14.82
CA GLN A 63 -5.84 2.49 15.64
C GLN A 63 -6.43 1.31 14.86
N ALA A 64 -6.73 1.53 13.58
CA ALA A 64 -7.22 0.53 12.64
C ALA A 64 -7.00 1.03 11.21
N PHE A 65 -7.03 0.12 10.24
CA PHE A 65 -6.92 0.43 8.82
C PHE A 65 -8.12 -0.12 8.03
N LEU A 66 -8.54 0.60 7.00
CA LEU A 66 -9.52 0.15 6.01
C LEU A 66 -8.88 -0.82 5.01
N TYR A 67 -9.72 -1.54 4.26
CA TYR A 67 -9.27 -2.46 3.23
C TYR A 67 -8.39 -1.75 2.18
N HIS A 68 -7.17 -2.26 2.00
CA HIS A 68 -6.09 -1.69 1.17
C HIS A 68 -5.65 -0.25 1.51
N GLN A 69 -5.96 0.28 2.69
CA GLN A 69 -5.63 1.67 3.03
C GLN A 69 -4.14 1.99 2.92
N VAL A 70 -3.29 1.19 3.57
CA VAL A 70 -1.83 1.43 3.59
C VAL A 70 -1.23 1.38 2.18
N ARG A 71 -1.68 0.44 1.35
CA ARG A 71 -1.22 0.30 -0.05
C ARG A 71 -1.65 1.48 -0.92
N CYS A 72 -2.84 2.04 -0.66
CA CYS A 72 -3.31 3.27 -1.29
C CYS A 72 -2.50 4.50 -0.85
N MET A 73 -2.21 4.62 0.45
CA MET A 73 -1.37 5.69 0.99
C MET A 73 0.03 5.65 0.34
N MET A 74 0.65 4.47 0.28
CA MET A 74 1.96 4.31 -0.34
C MET A 74 1.95 4.64 -1.84
N ALA A 75 0.87 4.31 -2.56
CA ALA A 75 0.74 4.66 -3.98
C ALA A 75 0.76 6.17 -4.21
N VAL A 76 0.09 6.96 -3.37
CA VAL A 76 0.11 8.42 -3.45
C VAL A 76 1.50 8.96 -3.10
N LEU A 77 2.15 8.38 -2.08
CA LEU A 77 3.53 8.73 -1.74
C LEU A 77 4.51 8.45 -2.89
N PHE A 78 4.32 7.39 -3.67
CA PHE A 78 5.11 7.13 -4.88
C PHE A 78 4.92 8.21 -5.95
N LEU A 79 3.70 8.70 -6.15
CA LEU A 79 3.43 9.78 -7.10
C LEU A 79 4.12 11.09 -6.68
N ILE A 80 4.08 11.40 -5.38
CA ILE A 80 4.76 12.57 -4.80
C ILE A 80 6.28 12.39 -4.88
N GLY A 81 6.81 11.20 -4.59
CA GLY A 81 8.24 10.88 -4.68
C GLY A 81 8.82 11.03 -6.08
N GLN A 82 8.01 10.75 -7.11
CA GLN A 82 8.35 10.94 -8.52
C GLN A 82 8.14 12.38 -9.01
N GLY A 83 7.69 13.30 -8.15
CA GLY A 83 7.40 14.69 -8.52
C GLY A 83 6.16 14.86 -9.39
N MET A 84 5.33 13.83 -9.52
CA MET A 84 4.11 13.87 -10.33
C MET A 84 2.93 14.50 -9.60
N GLU A 85 2.98 14.55 -8.26
CA GLU A 85 1.98 15.18 -7.41
C GLU A 85 2.64 16.06 -6.33
N SER A 86 1.95 17.14 -5.94
CA SER A 86 2.32 17.92 -4.74
C SER A 86 1.92 17.14 -3.47
N PRO A 87 2.64 17.29 -2.35
CA PRO A 87 2.18 16.83 -1.04
C PRO A 87 0.75 17.25 -0.68
N ASP A 88 0.27 18.40 -1.19
CA ASP A 88 -1.08 18.92 -0.93
C ASP A 88 -2.19 18.01 -1.49
N VAL A 89 -1.87 17.11 -2.42
CA VAL A 89 -2.85 16.15 -2.95
C VAL A 89 -3.41 15.25 -1.85
N ILE A 90 -2.65 15.01 -0.78
CA ILE A 90 -3.11 14.21 0.36
C ILE A 90 -4.28 14.92 1.06
N ASP A 91 -4.16 16.23 1.32
CA ASP A 91 -5.21 17.00 1.97
C ASP A 91 -6.47 17.07 1.10
N GLU A 92 -6.28 17.22 -0.22
CA GLU A 92 -7.39 17.19 -1.17
C GLU A 92 -8.11 15.84 -1.18
N LEU A 93 -7.38 14.72 -1.08
CA LEU A 93 -7.97 13.38 -1.02
C LEU A 93 -8.66 13.10 0.32
N LEU A 94 -8.18 13.65 1.43
CA LEU A 94 -8.80 13.53 2.75
C LEU A 94 -10.02 14.46 2.91
N ASN A 95 -10.09 15.55 2.13
CA ASN A 95 -11.23 16.47 2.11
C ASN A 95 -12.39 15.91 1.27
N VAL A 96 -13.21 15.07 1.90
CA VAL A 96 -14.37 14.43 1.26
C VAL A 96 -15.48 15.41 0.89
N GLU A 97 -15.62 16.54 1.58
CA GLU A 97 -16.60 17.59 1.23
C GLU A 97 -16.29 18.20 -0.14
N LYS A 98 -15.01 18.48 -0.39
CA LYS A 98 -14.54 19.01 -1.67
C LYS A 98 -14.41 17.92 -2.74
N ASN A 99 -13.95 16.73 -2.34
CA ASN A 99 -13.67 15.61 -3.22
C ASN A 99 -14.40 14.33 -2.75
N PRO A 100 -15.73 14.24 -2.94
CA PRO A 100 -16.54 13.14 -2.39
C PRO A 100 -16.32 11.79 -3.08
N ARG A 101 -15.61 11.78 -4.22
CA ARG A 101 -15.43 10.59 -5.05
C ARG A 101 -13.95 10.30 -5.28
N LYS A 102 -13.58 9.04 -5.06
CA LYS A 102 -12.22 8.54 -5.22
C LYS A 102 -11.75 8.67 -6.67
N PRO A 103 -10.61 9.33 -6.95
CA PRO A 103 -10.02 9.31 -8.28
C PRO A 103 -9.41 7.94 -8.61
N GLN A 104 -9.30 7.63 -9.90
CA GLN A 104 -8.70 6.37 -10.35
C GLN A 104 -7.16 6.37 -10.20
N TYR A 105 -6.63 5.44 -9.41
CA TYR A 105 -5.20 5.17 -9.33
C TYR A 105 -4.92 3.72 -8.91
N SER A 106 -3.75 3.20 -9.30
CA SER A 106 -3.27 1.88 -8.90
C SER A 106 -2.66 1.90 -7.51
N MET A 107 -2.88 0.83 -6.74
CA MET A 107 -2.30 0.69 -5.41
C MET A 107 -0.86 0.18 -5.50
N ALA A 108 -0.09 0.35 -4.42
CA ALA A 108 1.21 -0.30 -4.28
C ALA A 108 1.02 -1.82 -4.22
N VAL A 109 1.99 -2.60 -4.71
CA VAL A 109 2.00 -4.07 -4.62
C VAL A 109 2.00 -4.55 -3.15
N GLU A 110 1.60 -5.80 -2.91
CA GLU A 110 1.36 -6.31 -1.56
C GLU A 110 2.59 -6.83 -0.83
N PHE A 111 3.56 -7.41 -1.54
CA PHE A 111 4.68 -8.12 -0.90
C PHE A 111 5.55 -7.28 0.07
N PRO A 112 5.70 -5.95 -0.07
CA PRO A 112 6.45 -5.13 0.89
C PRO A 112 5.64 -4.75 2.14
N LEU A 113 4.33 -5.01 2.16
CA LEU A 113 3.48 -4.67 3.30
C LEU A 113 3.62 -5.72 4.40
N VAL A 114 4.11 -5.29 5.56
CA VAL A 114 4.32 -6.15 6.73
C VAL A 114 3.55 -5.59 7.92
N LEU A 115 2.75 -6.44 8.58
CA LEU A 115 2.25 -6.14 9.92
C LEU A 115 3.39 -6.38 10.91
N TYR A 116 4.06 -5.30 11.31
CA TYR A 116 5.28 -5.39 12.12
C TYR A 116 5.00 -5.53 13.62
N ASN A 117 4.06 -4.74 14.14
CA ASN A 117 3.75 -4.70 15.57
C ASN A 117 2.27 -4.46 15.83
N CYS A 118 1.77 -4.97 16.96
CA CYS A 118 0.45 -4.70 17.52
C CYS A 118 0.61 -4.32 19.00
N GLU A 119 0.04 -3.18 19.38
CA GLU A 119 0.11 -2.69 20.76
C GLU A 119 -1.15 -3.05 21.53
N PHE A 120 -0.96 -3.64 22.70
CA PHE A 120 -2.04 -3.95 23.64
C PHE A 120 -1.62 -3.45 25.03
N PRO A 121 -2.46 -2.68 25.72
CA PRO A 121 -2.15 -2.22 27.06
C PRO A 121 -2.03 -3.41 28.01
N ASP A 122 -1.15 -3.29 28.99
CA ASP A 122 -0.99 -4.22 30.12
C ASP A 122 -0.66 -5.67 29.74
N LEU A 123 -0.13 -5.91 28.53
CA LEU A 123 0.37 -7.22 28.11
C LEU A 123 1.90 -7.24 28.04
N GLN A 124 2.47 -8.29 28.61
CA GLN A 124 3.89 -8.62 28.44
C GLN A 124 4.01 -9.81 27.49
N TRP A 125 4.61 -9.59 26.33
CA TRP A 125 4.92 -10.67 25.40
C TRP A 125 6.07 -11.52 25.94
N LEU A 126 5.85 -12.82 26.05
CA LEU A 126 6.87 -13.81 26.39
C LEU A 126 7.19 -14.62 25.13
N TYR A 127 8.47 -14.74 24.82
CA TYR A 127 8.96 -15.48 23.66
C TYR A 127 9.59 -16.78 24.11
N ASP A 128 9.15 -17.88 23.50
CA ASP A 128 9.79 -19.17 23.69
C ASP A 128 11.18 -19.16 23.03
N PRO A 129 12.27 -19.53 23.76
CA PRO A 129 13.62 -19.48 23.22
C PRO A 129 13.86 -20.38 22.00
N GLU A 130 13.22 -21.55 21.94
CA GLU A 130 13.40 -22.50 20.83
C GLU A 130 12.70 -21.98 19.58
N VAL A 131 11.46 -21.50 19.72
CA VAL A 131 10.71 -20.87 18.63
C VAL A 131 11.43 -19.61 18.14
N GLN A 132 11.96 -18.80 19.05
CA GLN A 132 12.73 -17.61 18.70
C GLN A 132 14.00 -17.99 17.93
N GLY A 133 14.73 -19.01 18.37
CA GLY A 133 15.91 -19.54 17.68
C GLY A 133 15.59 -20.05 16.27
N PHE A 134 14.47 -20.76 16.11
CA PHE A 134 13.98 -21.21 14.81
C PHE A 134 13.67 -20.03 13.87
N ASN A 135 12.92 -19.04 14.35
CA ASN A 135 12.56 -17.86 13.56
C ASN A 135 13.78 -17.07 13.11
N VAL A 136 14.73 -16.82 14.02
CA VAL A 136 15.99 -16.12 13.71
C VAL A 136 16.79 -16.89 12.66
N THR A 137 16.93 -18.21 12.82
CA THR A 137 17.66 -19.06 11.87
C THR A 137 17.01 -19.02 10.48
N HIS A 138 15.68 -19.13 10.42
CA HIS A 138 14.95 -19.09 9.16
C HIS A 138 15.09 -17.73 8.45
N LEU A 139 14.95 -16.63 9.17
CA LEU A 139 15.11 -15.29 8.63
C LEU A 139 16.54 -15.02 8.17
N GLN A 140 17.56 -15.52 8.87
CA GLN A 140 18.97 -15.43 8.44
C GLN A 140 19.21 -16.19 7.13
N GLN A 141 18.65 -17.38 6.96
CA GLN A 141 18.75 -18.15 5.71
C GLN A 141 18.08 -17.43 4.53
N LEU A 142 16.86 -16.90 4.76
CA LEU A 142 16.18 -16.09 3.77
C LEU A 142 17.00 -14.85 3.42
N TRP A 143 17.51 -14.12 4.42
CA TRP A 143 18.35 -12.95 4.20
C TRP A 143 19.57 -13.29 3.35
N ALA A 144 20.32 -14.36 3.68
CA ALA A 144 21.51 -14.75 2.94
C ALA A 144 21.17 -15.05 1.46
N SER A 145 20.07 -15.78 1.20
CA SER A 145 19.61 -16.07 -0.15
C SER A 145 19.27 -14.81 -0.95
N HIS A 146 18.50 -13.90 -0.35
CA HIS A 146 18.09 -12.66 -1.00
C HIS A 146 19.25 -11.68 -1.18
N ALA A 147 20.16 -11.59 -0.21
CA ALA A 147 21.36 -10.77 -0.29
C ALA A 147 22.25 -11.21 -1.47
N VAL A 148 22.50 -12.51 -1.63
CA VAL A 148 23.26 -13.04 -2.79
C VAL A 148 22.55 -12.71 -4.10
N LYS A 149 21.24 -12.95 -4.21
CA LYS A 149 20.47 -12.64 -5.43
C LYS A 149 20.52 -11.14 -5.77
N THR A 150 20.35 -10.28 -4.78
CA THR A 150 20.44 -8.82 -4.95
C THR A 150 21.85 -8.40 -5.39
N HIS A 151 22.90 -8.96 -4.79
CA HIS A 151 24.29 -8.67 -5.19
C HIS A 151 24.57 -9.09 -6.64
N VAL A 152 24.16 -10.30 -7.04
CA VAL A 152 24.30 -10.77 -8.43
C VAL A 152 23.63 -9.80 -9.41
N LEU A 153 22.42 -9.33 -9.11
CA LEU A 153 21.72 -8.36 -9.95
C LEU A 153 22.44 -7.00 -10.00
N ARG A 154 22.97 -6.51 -8.87
CA ARG A 154 23.74 -5.27 -8.82
C ARG A 154 25.01 -5.35 -9.67
N ASP A 155 25.74 -6.46 -9.58
CA ASP A 155 26.96 -6.67 -10.36
C ASP A 155 26.64 -6.78 -11.87
N MET A 156 25.55 -7.47 -12.23
CA MET A 156 25.09 -7.53 -13.61
C MET A 156 24.73 -6.15 -14.15
N LEU A 157 24.03 -5.32 -13.38
CA LEU A 157 23.67 -3.96 -13.78
C LEU A 157 24.91 -3.06 -13.91
N ALA A 158 25.88 -3.16 -12.98
CA ALA A 158 27.14 -2.44 -13.09
C ALA A 158 27.93 -2.84 -14.35
N GLY A 159 27.92 -4.13 -14.71
CA GLY A 159 28.49 -4.62 -15.97
C GLY A 159 27.79 -4.05 -17.22
N LEU A 160 26.46 -3.92 -17.18
CA LEU A 160 25.68 -3.30 -18.25
C LEU A 160 25.96 -1.80 -18.36
N ASP A 161 26.11 -1.08 -17.24
CA ASP A 161 26.43 0.35 -17.24
C ASP A 161 27.79 0.65 -17.90
N ALA A 162 28.76 -0.27 -17.81
CA ALA A 162 30.05 -0.17 -18.47
C ALA A 162 30.01 -0.51 -19.97
N ALA A 163 28.92 -1.06 -20.49
CA ALA A 163 28.83 -1.50 -21.89
C ALA A 163 28.86 -0.29 -22.85
N PRO A 164 29.75 -0.29 -23.86
CA PRO A 164 29.83 0.82 -24.82
C PRO A 164 28.66 0.78 -25.80
N ILE A 165 27.96 1.90 -25.97
CA ILE A 165 26.89 2.09 -26.93
C ILE A 165 27.21 3.18 -27.95
N VAL A 166 26.66 3.03 -29.16
CA VAL A 166 26.82 3.99 -30.25
C VAL A 166 25.72 5.05 -30.16
N THR A 167 26.09 6.31 -29.95
CA THR A 167 25.12 7.40 -29.71
C THR A 167 24.60 8.09 -30.98
N ARG A 168 25.14 7.77 -32.17
CA ARG A 168 24.63 8.25 -33.47
C ARG A 168 25.04 7.32 -34.63
N LYS A 169 24.10 6.91 -35.48
CA LYS A 169 24.42 6.27 -36.78
C LYS A 169 24.85 7.37 -37.78
N GLY A 170 26.15 7.57 -37.96
CA GLY A 170 26.71 8.51 -38.95
C GLY A 170 28.25 8.61 -38.86
N PRO A 171 28.92 9.24 -39.86
CA PRO A 171 30.36 9.46 -39.83
C PRO A 171 30.69 10.46 -38.71
N GLY A 172 31.14 9.94 -37.56
CA GLY A 172 31.30 10.69 -36.30
C GLY A 172 30.69 10.00 -35.05
N SER A 173 30.40 8.70 -35.12
CA SER A 173 29.90 7.91 -33.98
C SER A 173 30.91 7.88 -32.82
N SER A 174 30.56 8.45 -31.68
CA SER A 174 31.27 8.24 -30.41
C SER A 174 30.66 7.06 -29.65
N LEU A 175 31.53 6.26 -29.04
CA LEU A 175 31.15 5.24 -28.07
C LEU A 175 31.06 5.90 -26.70
N VAL A 176 29.95 5.68 -26.00
CA VAL A 176 29.73 6.17 -24.64
C VAL A 176 29.26 4.98 -23.79
N PRO A 177 29.71 4.84 -22.53
CA PRO A 177 29.17 3.84 -21.62
C PRO A 177 27.66 4.01 -21.42
N TRP A 178 26.93 2.90 -21.29
CA TRP A 178 25.48 2.93 -21.06
C TRP A 178 25.09 3.76 -19.83
N GLY A 179 25.83 3.63 -18.72
CA GLY A 179 25.55 4.34 -17.47
C GLY A 179 25.71 5.86 -17.55
N GLU A 180 26.39 6.37 -18.58
CA GLU A 180 26.56 7.81 -18.81
C GLU A 180 25.47 8.40 -19.74
N LEU A 181 24.58 7.55 -20.28
CA LEU A 181 23.51 7.99 -21.16
C LEU A 181 22.52 8.89 -20.40
N GLN A 182 22.10 9.97 -21.05
CA GLN A 182 21.11 10.91 -20.53
C GLN A 182 19.82 10.86 -21.36
N PRO A 183 18.64 10.79 -20.71
CA PRO A 183 18.43 10.64 -19.26
C PRO A 183 18.76 9.22 -18.76
N PRO A 184 19.10 9.05 -17.47
CA PRO A 184 19.31 7.74 -16.88
C PRO A 184 18.02 6.92 -16.87
N LEU A 185 18.13 5.59 -17.03
CA LEU A 185 17.00 4.69 -16.97
C LEU A 185 16.67 4.32 -15.52
N HIS A 186 15.53 4.80 -15.02
CA HIS A 186 15.00 4.43 -13.70
C HIS A 186 13.65 3.74 -13.86
N SER A 187 13.62 2.42 -13.68
CA SER A 187 12.39 1.60 -13.77
C SER A 187 12.04 0.87 -12.48
N GLN A 188 12.78 1.06 -11.39
CA GLN A 188 12.58 0.33 -10.13
C GLN A 188 11.14 0.46 -9.62
N ILE A 189 10.55 1.65 -9.77
CA ILE A 189 9.19 1.94 -9.29
C ILE A 189 8.10 1.08 -9.96
N SER A 190 8.32 0.63 -11.20
CA SER A 190 7.32 -0.18 -11.91
C SER A 190 7.12 -1.55 -11.26
N GLY A 191 8.11 -2.03 -10.49
CA GLY A 191 7.97 -3.26 -9.69
C GLY A 191 7.13 -3.10 -8.42
N PHE A 192 6.79 -1.86 -8.02
CA PHE A 192 6.10 -1.57 -6.76
C PHE A 192 4.67 -1.05 -6.92
N VAL A 193 4.16 -0.93 -8.15
CA VAL A 193 2.80 -0.43 -8.44
C VAL A 193 2.05 -1.45 -9.27
N GLU A 194 0.78 -1.71 -8.92
CA GLU A 194 -0.06 -2.64 -9.67
C GLU A 194 -0.53 -2.11 -11.04
N GLY A 195 -0.72 -3.01 -11.99
CA GLY A 195 -1.42 -2.74 -13.25
C GLY A 195 -0.62 -1.95 -14.27
N VAL A 196 -1.29 -1.60 -15.38
CA VAL A 196 -0.68 -0.91 -16.51
C VAL A 196 -0.60 0.59 -16.24
N GLN A 197 0.59 1.16 -16.36
CA GLN A 197 0.78 2.61 -16.26
C GLN A 197 0.50 3.30 -17.59
N ALA A 198 -0.24 4.42 -17.53
CA ALA A 198 -0.51 5.24 -18.71
C ALA A 198 0.79 5.87 -19.21
N ARG A 199 0.97 5.95 -20.54
CA ARG A 199 2.14 6.56 -21.18
C ARG A 199 2.33 8.04 -20.81
N SER A 200 1.23 8.74 -20.55
CA SER A 200 1.23 10.12 -20.09
C SER A 200 0.61 10.18 -18.70
N TYR A 201 1.31 10.84 -17.78
CA TYR A 201 0.78 11.09 -16.46
C TYR A 201 -0.39 12.09 -16.51
N LYS A 202 -1.44 11.84 -15.72
CA LYS A 202 -2.53 12.79 -15.46
C LYS A 202 -2.65 12.99 -13.95
N PRO A 203 -2.72 14.23 -13.42
CA PRO A 203 -2.92 14.47 -11.99
C PRO A 203 -4.19 13.82 -11.45
N LEU A 204 -4.14 13.28 -10.24
CA LEU A 204 -5.17 12.49 -9.58
C LEU A 204 -6.53 13.18 -9.61
N LEU A 205 -6.59 14.46 -9.23
CA LEU A 205 -7.85 15.21 -9.15
C LEU A 205 -8.52 15.46 -10.50
N ALA A 206 -7.77 15.34 -11.60
CA ALA A 206 -8.25 15.46 -12.97
C ALA A 206 -8.66 14.12 -13.60
N ARG A 207 -8.48 12.99 -12.90
CA ARG A 207 -8.82 11.65 -13.41
C ARG A 207 -10.33 11.36 -13.29
N PRO A 208 -10.84 10.37 -14.04
CA PRO A 208 -12.15 9.81 -13.76
C PRO A 208 -12.25 9.38 -12.30
N ARG A 209 -13.42 9.61 -11.71
CA ARG A 209 -13.71 9.28 -10.32
C ARG A 209 -14.64 8.08 -10.26
N CYS A 210 -14.45 7.22 -9.27
CA CYS A 210 -15.35 6.10 -9.00
C CYS A 210 -16.74 6.59 -8.56
N GLU A 211 -17.70 5.67 -8.52
CA GLU A 211 -18.99 5.92 -7.88
C GLU A 211 -18.81 6.40 -6.44
N GLY A 212 -19.69 7.31 -6.01
CA GLY A 212 -19.71 7.82 -4.63
C GLY A 212 -20.11 6.74 -3.63
N LEU A 213 -19.85 7.02 -2.35
CA LEU A 213 -20.17 6.10 -1.27
C LEU A 213 -21.68 5.84 -1.19
N GLU A 214 -22.47 6.91 -1.29
CA GLU A 214 -23.93 6.89 -1.16
C GLU A 214 -24.55 6.03 -2.25
N ALA A 215 -24.10 6.18 -3.50
CA ALA A 215 -24.54 5.35 -4.62
C ALA A 215 -24.20 3.87 -4.42
N ARG A 216 -23.03 3.55 -3.84
CA ARG A 216 -22.64 2.17 -3.52
C ARG A 216 -23.48 1.59 -2.40
N ILE A 217 -23.80 2.37 -1.37
CA ILE A 217 -24.70 1.95 -0.29
C ILE A 217 -26.07 1.61 -0.88
N GLU A 218 -26.68 2.51 -1.65
CA GLU A 218 -27.97 2.27 -2.28
C GLU A 218 -27.97 1.01 -3.17
N HIS A 219 -26.87 0.74 -3.87
CA HIS A 219 -26.73 -0.48 -4.68
C HIS A 219 -26.80 -1.74 -3.81
N PHE A 220 -26.09 -1.79 -2.70
CA PHE A 220 -26.05 -2.97 -1.83
C PHE A 220 -27.30 -3.11 -0.94
N VAL A 221 -27.93 -2.01 -0.53
CA VAL A 221 -29.25 -2.01 0.13
C VAL A 221 -30.31 -2.58 -0.81
N ARG A 222 -30.36 -2.12 -2.07
CA ARG A 222 -31.29 -2.66 -3.10
C ARG A 222 -31.11 -4.15 -3.34
N ARG A 223 -29.91 -4.68 -3.13
CA ARG A 223 -29.61 -6.12 -3.24
C ARG A 223 -29.81 -6.91 -1.95
N GLY A 224 -30.29 -6.27 -0.87
CA GLY A 224 -30.53 -6.91 0.43
C GLY A 224 -29.25 -7.41 1.12
N ARG A 225 -28.07 -6.90 0.73
CA ARG A 225 -26.78 -7.32 1.32
C ARG A 225 -26.40 -6.53 2.56
N ILE A 226 -26.97 -5.34 2.74
CA ILE A 226 -26.77 -4.47 3.90
C ILE A 226 -28.10 -3.80 4.27
N GLU A 227 -28.26 -3.46 5.54
CA GLU A 227 -29.39 -2.66 6.02
C GLU A 227 -29.21 -1.17 5.63
N PRO A 228 -30.31 -0.42 5.43
CA PRO A 228 -30.23 1.01 5.17
C PRO A 228 -29.58 1.74 6.35
N PRO A 229 -28.77 2.79 6.10
CA PRO A 229 -28.17 3.58 7.17
C PRO A 229 -29.26 4.15 8.09
N GLN A 230 -29.18 3.85 9.39
CA GLN A 230 -30.05 4.49 10.37
C GLN A 230 -29.68 5.99 10.41
N GLY A 231 -30.66 6.87 10.24
CA GLY A 231 -30.46 8.33 10.30
C GLY A 231 -29.85 8.76 11.64
N PRO A 232 -29.38 10.02 11.80
CA PRO A 232 -28.78 10.47 13.04
C PRO A 232 -29.80 10.38 14.19
N GLY A 233 -29.68 9.32 14.97
CA GLY A 233 -30.47 9.10 16.19
C GLY A 233 -29.97 10.04 17.29
N LEU A 234 -30.92 10.65 18.00
CA LEU A 234 -30.67 11.39 19.24
C LEU A 234 -29.91 10.50 20.25
N PRO A 235 -29.09 11.09 21.14
CA PRO A 235 -28.27 10.31 22.07
C PRO A 235 -29.16 9.65 23.13
N GLY A 236 -29.21 8.32 23.13
CA GLY A 236 -29.90 7.52 24.13
C GLY A 236 -29.25 6.14 24.25
N ASP A 237 -28.52 5.96 25.35
CA ASP A 237 -28.19 4.70 26.05
C ASP A 237 -27.74 3.49 25.24
N TRP A 238 -26.42 3.39 25.01
CA TRP A 238 -25.76 2.12 24.68
C TRP A 238 -25.57 1.27 25.95
N ALA A 239 -26.63 0.60 26.37
CA ALA A 239 -26.56 -0.57 27.25
C ALA A 239 -27.44 -1.67 26.67
N GLY A 240 -26.86 -2.48 25.78
CA GLY A 240 -27.52 -3.65 25.20
C GLY A 240 -26.48 -4.70 24.85
N GLU A 241 -26.46 -5.78 25.62
CA GLU A 241 -25.62 -6.96 25.42
C GLU A 241 -25.82 -7.58 24.02
N PRO A 242 -24.80 -8.26 23.46
CA PRO A 242 -24.93 -8.95 22.19
C PRO A 242 -25.90 -10.14 22.31
N PRO A 243 -26.72 -10.44 21.28
CA PRO A 243 -27.68 -11.53 21.35
C PRO A 243 -26.98 -12.89 21.41
N GLU A 244 -27.39 -13.71 22.39
CA GLU A 244 -26.94 -15.08 22.57
C GLU A 244 -27.28 -15.95 21.35
N GLY A 245 -26.24 -16.52 20.72
CA GLY A 245 -26.38 -17.51 19.67
C GLY A 245 -26.98 -18.82 20.20
N LYS A 246 -28.10 -19.24 19.62
CA LYS A 246 -28.76 -20.51 19.91
C LYS A 246 -27.80 -21.69 19.71
N ARG A 247 -27.53 -22.43 20.78
CA ARG A 247 -26.92 -23.78 20.73
C ARG A 247 -27.87 -24.75 20.05
N GLY A 248 -27.38 -25.40 18.99
CA GLY A 248 -27.90 -26.66 18.46
C GLY A 248 -26.73 -27.60 18.23
N SER A 249 -26.73 -28.74 18.92
CA SER A 249 -25.65 -29.74 18.84
C SER A 249 -25.88 -30.78 17.74
N THR A 250 -24.77 -31.41 17.35
CA THR A 250 -24.57 -32.74 16.73
C THR A 250 -24.81 -32.92 15.22
N GLY A 251 -23.72 -33.22 14.47
CA GLY A 251 -23.77 -34.04 13.25
C GLY A 251 -22.69 -33.77 12.17
N ALA A 252 -21.52 -34.44 12.28
CA ALA A 252 -20.56 -34.84 11.21
C ALA A 252 -19.88 -33.77 10.30
N PRO A 253 -18.67 -34.06 9.72
CA PRO A 253 -17.85 -33.06 9.04
C PRO A 253 -18.24 -32.94 7.55
N GLU A 254 -18.81 -31.79 7.15
CA GLU A 254 -19.01 -31.46 5.74
C GLU A 254 -17.74 -30.81 5.15
N GLN A 255 -17.25 -31.43 4.08
CA GLN A 255 -16.09 -30.98 3.31
C GLN A 255 -16.34 -29.60 2.68
N LEU A 256 -15.39 -28.68 2.88
CA LEU A 256 -15.34 -27.39 2.21
C LEU A 256 -15.38 -27.57 0.67
N PRO A 257 -16.34 -26.96 -0.05
CA PRO A 257 -16.35 -27.04 -1.50
C PRO A 257 -15.23 -26.17 -2.08
N LYS A 258 -14.26 -26.83 -2.74
CA LYS A 258 -13.29 -26.22 -3.65
C LYS A 258 -14.03 -25.42 -4.72
N ARG A 259 -13.91 -24.10 -4.72
CA ARG A 259 -14.31 -23.28 -5.89
C ARG A 259 -13.09 -23.02 -6.75
N ILE A 260 -13.03 -23.79 -7.82
CA ILE A 260 -12.21 -23.59 -9.01
C ILE A 260 -12.80 -22.39 -9.75
N CYS A 261 -11.99 -21.36 -10.00
CA CYS A 261 -12.33 -20.30 -10.95
C CYS A 261 -12.22 -20.88 -12.36
N MET A 262 -13.33 -20.91 -13.08
CA MET A 262 -13.31 -21.12 -14.53
C MET A 262 -13.13 -19.76 -15.18
N ASP A 263 -12.08 -19.65 -15.99
CA ASP A 263 -11.86 -18.54 -16.89
C ASP A 263 -12.98 -18.49 -17.94
N THR A 264 -13.45 -17.28 -18.23
CA THR A 264 -14.33 -17.03 -19.36
C THR A 264 -13.48 -16.52 -20.50
N GLU A 265 -13.34 -17.40 -21.49
CA GLU A 265 -12.79 -17.28 -22.85
C GLU A 265 -11.28 -17.13 -23.05
#